data_AF-A0AB74QHI7-F1
#
_entry.id   AF-A0AB74QHI7-F1
#
_cell.length_a   1.000
_cell.length_b   1.000
_cell.length_c   1.000
_cell.angle_alpha   90.00
_cell.angle_beta   90.00
_cell.angle_gamma   90.00
#
_symmetry.space_group_name_H-M   'P 1'
#
loop_
_entity.id
_entity.type
_entity.pdbx_description
1 polymer ?
#
loop_
_entity_poly.entity_id
_entity_poly.type
_entity_poly.pdbx_seq_one_letter_code
_entity_poly.pdbx_strand_id
1 'polypeptide(L)'
;MKTYIDYEFYKSLGGKIPQGSFDRYAIRATKYVDYNTFNRIEEVTEEIKLATCEVADLIYKSNLEGDKEIQSESVGSHSVTYSTSNKTIEQKAYDILKMYLDSDLLYRGV
;
A
#
# COMPACT_ATOMS: atom_id res chain seq x y z
N MET A 1 13.49 -10.17 -5.40
CA MET A 1 12.07 -10.11 -4.96
C MET A 1 11.29 -9.44 -6.08
N LYS A 2 10.05 -9.87 -6.36
CA LYS A 2 9.25 -9.31 -7.46
C LYS A 2 8.27 -8.29 -6.89
N THR A 3 8.41 -7.03 -7.26
CA THR A 3 7.43 -5.96 -7.00
C THR A 3 6.64 -5.70 -8.28
N TYR A 4 5.43 -5.16 -8.16
CA TYR A 4 4.65 -4.75 -9.33
C TYR A 4 5.09 -3.41 -9.91
N ILE A 5 5.79 -2.60 -9.10
CA ILE A 5 6.18 -1.24 -9.43
C ILE A 5 7.70 -1.08 -9.36
N ASP A 6 8.22 -0.27 -10.28
CA ASP A 6 9.60 0.19 -10.33
C ASP A 6 9.71 1.61 -9.79
N TYR A 7 10.90 1.95 -9.28
CA TYR A 7 11.14 3.29 -8.74
C TYR A 7 10.98 4.38 -9.81
N GLU A 8 11.45 4.13 -11.03
CA GLU A 8 11.30 5.06 -12.16
C GLU A 8 9.83 5.37 -12.45
N PHE A 9 8.99 4.33 -12.51
CA PHE A 9 7.55 4.46 -12.73
C PHE A 9 6.88 5.23 -11.58
N TYR A 10 7.16 4.83 -10.33
CA TYR A 10 6.66 5.53 -9.16
C TYR A 10 7.08 7.02 -9.12
N LYS A 11 8.32 7.32 -9.53
CA LYS A 11 8.83 8.68 -9.57
C LYS A 11 8.18 9.51 -10.68
N SER A 12 7.90 8.91 -11.83
CA SER A 12 7.15 9.54 -12.92
C SER A 12 5.76 10.00 -12.49
N LEU A 13 5.15 9.33 -11.51
CA LEU A 13 3.83 9.69 -10.94
C LEU A 13 3.92 10.76 -9.83
N GLY A 14 5.12 11.29 -9.55
CA GLY A 14 5.33 12.27 -8.47
C GLY A 14 5.60 11.64 -7.11
N GLY A 15 6.07 10.39 -7.09
CA GLY A 15 6.37 9.64 -5.87
C GLY A 15 7.29 10.37 -4.88
N LYS A 16 6.93 10.28 -3.59
CA LYS A 16 7.58 10.99 -2.47
C LYS A 16 8.51 10.10 -1.64
N ILE A 17 8.40 8.78 -1.76
CA ILE A 17 9.26 7.84 -1.04
C ILE A 17 10.71 7.94 -1.57
N PRO A 18 11.71 8.09 -0.68
CA PRO A 18 13.11 8.05 -1.07
C PRO A 18 13.53 6.64 -1.51
N GLN A 19 14.40 6.55 -2.52
CA GLN A 19 14.81 5.27 -3.12
C GLN A 19 15.33 4.24 -2.11
N GLY A 20 16.09 4.68 -1.10
CA GLY A 20 16.64 3.80 -0.07
C GLY A 20 15.58 3.09 0.79
N SER A 21 14.37 3.64 0.86
CA SER A 21 13.24 3.04 1.58
C SER A 21 12.16 2.50 0.64
N PHE A 22 12.17 2.91 -0.64
CA PHE A 22 11.16 2.54 -1.63
C PHE A 22 10.98 1.04 -1.75
N ASP A 23 12.07 0.28 -1.85
CA ASP A 23 12.03 -1.18 -2.04
C ASP A 23 11.19 -1.86 -0.95
N ARG A 24 11.39 -1.45 0.32
CA ARG A 24 10.64 -1.95 1.48
C ARG A 24 9.14 -1.69 1.36
N TYR A 25 8.75 -0.48 0.94
CA TYR A 25 7.32 -0.13 0.81
C TYR A 25 6.70 -0.75 -0.44
N ALA A 26 7.44 -0.83 -1.55
CA ALA A 26 7.02 -1.48 -2.78
C ALA A 26 6.74 -2.98 -2.56
N ILE A 27 7.61 -3.68 -1.80
CA ILE A 27 7.39 -5.07 -1.41
C ILE A 27 6.14 -5.22 -0.54
N ARG A 28 5.97 -4.35 0.47
CA ARG A 28 4.79 -4.38 1.35
C ARG A 28 3.50 -4.15 0.57
N ALA A 29 3.48 -3.16 -0.32
CA ALA A 29 2.33 -2.85 -1.16
C ALA A 29 2.00 -4.00 -2.11
N THR A 30 3.01 -4.57 -2.77
CA THR A 30 2.86 -5.76 -3.64
C THR A 30 2.23 -6.90 -2.86
N LYS A 31 2.73 -7.22 -1.66
CA LYS A 31 2.17 -8.27 -0.80
C LYS A 31 0.73 -7.99 -0.37
N TYR A 32 0.40 -6.73 -0.14
CA TYR A 32 -0.96 -6.34 0.22
C TYR A 32 -1.93 -6.55 -0.95
N VAL A 33 -1.52 -6.13 -2.15
CA VAL A 33 -2.27 -6.34 -3.40
C VAL A 33 -2.45 -7.83 -3.67
N ASP A 34 -1.38 -8.62 -3.60
CA ASP A 34 -1.39 -10.09 -3.73
C ASP A 34 -2.39 -10.74 -2.76
N TYR A 35 -2.38 -10.30 -1.50
CA TYR A 35 -3.23 -10.86 -0.45
C TYR A 35 -4.71 -10.62 -0.74
N ASN A 36 -5.06 -9.40 -1.14
CA ASN A 36 -6.44 -9.01 -1.43
C ASN A 36 -6.97 -9.56 -2.76
N THR A 37 -6.08 -9.82 -3.72
CA THR A 37 -6.41 -10.45 -5.01
C THR A 37 -6.29 -11.97 -4.98
N PHE A 38 -5.99 -12.57 -3.81
CA PHE A 38 -5.78 -14.01 -3.65
C PHE A 38 -4.71 -14.58 -4.60
N ASN A 39 -3.67 -13.81 -4.92
CA ASN A 39 -2.63 -14.16 -5.88
C ASN A 39 -3.17 -14.50 -7.28
N ARG A 40 -4.33 -13.95 -7.66
CA ARG A 40 -4.97 -14.14 -8.98
C ARG A 40 -4.45 -13.18 -10.05
N ILE A 41 -3.49 -12.32 -9.71
CA ILE A 41 -2.87 -11.41 -10.67
C ILE A 41 -1.93 -12.22 -11.57
N GLU A 42 -2.42 -12.57 -12.76
CA GLU A 42 -1.62 -13.22 -13.79
C GLU A 42 -0.82 -12.18 -14.60
N GLU A 43 -1.45 -11.04 -14.91
CA GLU A 43 -0.84 -9.95 -15.66
C GLU A 43 -0.87 -8.65 -14.85
N VAL A 44 0.29 -7.98 -14.77
CA VAL A 44 0.42 -6.70 -14.06
C VAL A 44 0.01 -5.57 -14.99
N THR A 45 -1.27 -5.20 -14.94
CA THR A 45 -1.81 -4.05 -15.68
C THR A 45 -1.35 -2.74 -15.06
N GLU A 46 -1.52 -1.64 -15.80
CA GLU A 46 -1.18 -0.30 -15.31
C GLU A 46 -1.98 0.07 -14.06
N GLU A 47 -3.25 -0.34 -13.98
CA GLU A 47 -4.12 -0.15 -12.82
C GLU A 47 -3.55 -0.80 -11.55
N ILE A 48 -3.00 -2.02 -11.66
CA ILE A 48 -2.35 -2.73 -10.55
C ILE A 48 -1.11 -1.97 -10.09
N LYS A 49 -0.34 -1.41 -11.04
CA LYS A 49 0.83 -0.58 -10.71
C LYS A 49 0.41 0.69 -9.99
N LEU A 50 -0.62 1.38 -10.47
CA LEU A 50 -1.16 2.58 -9.83
C LEU A 50 -1.68 2.29 -8.41
N ALA A 51 -2.46 1.23 -8.25
CA ALA A 51 -2.95 0.78 -6.94
C ALA A 51 -1.81 0.46 -5.98
N THR A 52 -0.77 -0.24 -6.46
CA THR A 52 0.42 -0.57 -5.66
C THR A 52 1.19 0.69 -5.25
N CYS A 53 1.33 1.68 -6.14
CA CYS A 53 1.95 2.97 -5.84
C CYS A 53 1.20 3.73 -4.74
N GLU A 54 -0.12 3.82 -4.84
CA GLU A 54 -1.00 4.46 -3.85
C GLU A 54 -0.93 3.77 -2.48
N VAL A 55 -0.98 2.43 -2.47
CA VAL A 55 -0.84 1.65 -1.23
C VAL A 55 0.55 1.86 -0.60
N ALA A 56 1.62 1.92 -1.41
CA ALA A 56 2.95 2.19 -0.91
C ALA A 56 3.05 3.58 -0.26
N ASP A 57 2.45 4.60 -0.88
CA ASP A 57 2.41 5.97 -0.34
C ASP A 57 1.60 6.04 0.96
N LEU A 58 0.44 5.37 1.02
CA LEU A 58 -0.37 5.28 2.22
C LEU A 58 0.41 4.65 3.39
N ILE A 59 1.12 3.53 3.15
CA ILE A 59 1.94 2.87 4.17
C ILE A 59 3.10 3.77 4.60
N TYR A 60 3.75 4.45 3.66
CA TYR A 60 4.84 5.37 3.96
C TYR A 60 4.36 6.56 4.80
N LYS A 61 3.28 7.21 4.38
CA LYS A 61 2.67 8.33 5.11
C LYS A 61 2.25 7.92 6.51
N SER A 62 1.61 6.76 6.66
CA SER A 62 1.23 6.23 7.96
C SER A 62 2.45 5.95 8.84
N ASN A 63 3.55 5.48 8.24
CA ASN A 63 4.78 5.25 8.97
C ASN A 63 5.45 6.57 9.40
N LEU A 64 5.42 7.62 8.57
CA LEU A 64 5.89 8.95 8.94
C LEU A 64 5.05 9.61 10.05
N GLU A 65 3.73 9.41 10.02
CA GLU A 65 2.82 9.90 11.06
C GLU A 65 3.00 9.12 12.36
N GLY A 66 3.20 7.80 12.28
CA GLY A 66 3.54 6.96 13.43
C GLY A 66 4.92 7.27 14.02
N ASP A 67 5.92 7.58 13.20
CA ASP A 67 7.29 7.88 13.67
C ASP A 67 7.36 9.16 14.53
N LYS A 68 6.40 10.09 14.39
CA LYS A 68 6.30 11.26 15.28
C LYS A 68 5.91 10.88 16.72
N GLU A 69 5.28 9.73 16.93
CA GLU A 69 4.99 9.20 18.27
C GLU A 69 6.06 8.18 18.75
N ILE A 70 6.93 7.67 17.87
CA ILE A 70 7.91 6.60 18.17
C ILE A 70 9.32 7.18 18.46
N GLN A 71 9.41 8.18 19.34
CA GLN A 71 10.62 8.37 20.17
C GLN A 71 10.48 7.68 21.53
N SER A 72 9.38 6.98 21.78
CA SER A 72 9.20 6.12 22.95
C SER A 72 8.75 4.73 22.51
N GLU A 73 9.76 3.87 22.38
CA GLU A 73 9.74 2.43 22.63
C GLU A 73 8.77 1.50 21.87
N SER A 74 9.38 0.38 21.48
CA SER A 74 8.81 -0.95 21.33
C SER A 74 8.09 -1.33 20.02
N VAL A 75 8.76 -2.27 19.37
CA VAL A 75 8.24 -3.24 18.40
C VAL A 75 6.85 -3.73 18.83
N GLY A 76 5.86 -3.49 17.97
CA GLY A 76 4.61 -4.24 17.95
C GLY A 76 3.47 -3.60 18.74
N SER A 77 2.89 -2.52 18.21
CA SER A 77 1.45 -2.24 18.32
C SER A 77 1.08 -1.17 17.30
N HIS A 78 -0.01 -1.44 16.59
CA HIS A 78 -0.62 -0.60 15.58
C HIS A 78 -0.98 0.78 16.16
N SER A 79 -0.14 1.81 15.93
CA SER A 79 -0.44 3.18 16.34
C SER A 79 -1.48 3.79 15.39
N VAL A 80 -2.73 3.74 15.81
CA VAL A 80 -3.86 4.44 15.19
C VAL A 80 -4.16 5.66 16.04
N THR A 81 -3.70 6.83 15.61
CA THR A 81 -4.03 8.10 16.27
C THR A 81 -4.75 9.04 15.32
N TYR A 82 -6.08 9.03 15.47
CA TYR A 82 -7.05 10.13 15.38
C TYR A 82 -6.86 11.25 14.34
N SER A 83 -7.71 11.24 13.30
CA SER A 83 -8.46 12.43 12.87
C SER A 83 -9.57 12.07 11.85
N THR A 84 -10.82 12.23 12.30
CA THR A 84 -12.07 12.45 11.53
C THR A 84 -12.54 11.41 10.49
N SER A 85 -11.95 10.21 10.42
CA SER A 85 -12.55 9.08 9.68
C SER A 85 -12.10 7.76 10.30
N ASN A 86 -13.01 6.99 10.90
CA ASN A 86 -12.76 5.73 11.62
C ASN A 86 -12.21 4.55 10.76
N LYS A 87 -11.58 4.81 9.61
CA LYS A 87 -11.03 3.75 8.74
C LYS A 87 -9.57 3.44 9.09
N THR A 88 -9.27 2.16 9.34
CA THR A 88 -7.89 1.69 9.54
C THR A 88 -7.05 1.86 8.26
N ILE A 89 -5.71 1.81 8.37
CA ILE A 89 -4.81 1.87 7.20
C ILE A 89 -5.16 0.75 6.22
N GLU A 90 -5.48 -0.44 6.74
CA GLU A 90 -5.92 -1.58 5.92
C GLU A 90 -7.22 -1.27 5.19
N GLN A 91 -8.21 -0.69 5.86
CA GLN A 91 -9.46 -0.31 5.19
C GLN A 91 -9.25 0.76 4.12
N LYS A 92 -8.35 1.72 4.33
CA LYS A 92 -7.99 2.72 3.33
C LYS A 92 -7.25 2.09 2.14
N ALA A 93 -6.31 1.19 2.41
CA ALA A 93 -5.61 0.44 1.36
C ALA A 93 -6.59 -0.40 0.54
N TYR A 94 -7.55 -1.06 1.20
CA TYR A 94 -8.61 -1.80 0.51
C TYR A 94 -9.54 -0.91 -0.33
N ASP A 95 -9.86 0.30 0.15
CA ASP A 95 -10.64 1.30 -0.59
C ASP A 95 -9.91 1.72 -1.88
N ILE A 96 -8.59 1.95 -1.80
CA ILE A 96 -7.71 2.20 -2.95
C ILE A 96 -7.76 1.02 -3.91
N LEU A 97 -7.57 -0.21 -3.41
CA LEU A 97 -7.62 -1.39 -4.27
C LEU A 97 -8.97 -1.48 -5.00
N LYS A 98 -10.08 -1.22 -4.31
CA LYS A 98 -11.43 -1.21 -4.91
C LYS A 98 -11.64 -0.11 -5.96
N MET A 99 -10.88 0.98 -5.87
CA MET A 99 -10.96 2.08 -6.84
C MET A 99 -10.25 1.75 -8.15
N TYR A 100 -9.17 0.97 -8.09
CA TYR A 100 -8.32 0.66 -9.25
C TYR A 100 -8.49 -0.77 -9.78
N LEU A 101 -8.86 -1.74 -8.93
CA LEU A 101 -9.08 -3.13 -9.35
C LEU A 101 -10.56 -3.41 -9.55
N ASP A 102 -10.82 -4.25 -10.56
CA ASP A 102 -12.16 -4.75 -10.83
C ASP A 102 -12.70 -5.54 -9.63
N SER A 103 -14.00 -5.42 -9.38
CA SER A 103 -14.64 -6.06 -8.22
C SER A 103 -14.54 -7.58 -8.30
N ASP A 104 -14.48 -8.16 -9.50
CA ASP A 104 -14.35 -9.61 -9.71
C ASP A 104 -13.04 -10.19 -9.14
N LEU A 105 -11.96 -9.40 -9.18
CA LEU A 105 -10.66 -9.78 -8.59
C LEU A 105 -10.66 -9.69 -7.06
N LEU A 106 -11.50 -8.82 -6.49
CA LEU A 106 -11.60 -8.56 -5.06
C LEU A 106 -12.70 -9.40 -4.38
N TYR A 107 -13.67 -9.92 -5.14
CA TYR A 107 -14.80 -10.68 -4.61
C TYR A 107 -14.48 -12.18 -4.61
N ARG A 108 -14.64 -12.81 -3.44
CA ARG A 108 -14.83 -14.26 -3.38
C ARG A 108 -16.25 -14.51 -3.89
N GLY A 109 -16.38 -14.97 -5.12
CA GLY A 109 -17.67 -15.39 -5.69
C GLY A 109 -18.51 -16.16 -4.67
N VAL A 110 -19.78 -15.77 -4.55
CA VAL A 110 -20.78 -16.46 -3.73
C VAL A 110 -21.21 -17.78 -4.36
#